data_AF-A0A132A4T9-F1
#
_entry.id   AF-A0A132A4T9-F1
#
_cell.length_a   1.000
_cell.length_b   1.000
_cell.length_c   1.000
_cell.angle_alpha   90.00
_cell.angle_beta   90.00
_cell.angle_gamma   90.00
#
_symmetry.space_group_name_H-M   'P 1'
#
loop_
_entity.id
_entity.type
_entity.pdbx_description
1 polymer ?
#
loop_
_entity_poly.entity_id
_entity_poly.type
_entity_poly.pdbx_seq_one_letter_code
_entity_poly.pdbx_strand_id
1 'polypeptide(L)'
;MWEVSSLALNSDNSDYSTLNLADTIGTGFSFSCSSKLYRLYLNNNRSLEYADLIFDRFQMQPFVDPKSENIFEESYDCAVWFTLPIFSSLIIILLLVLILFIGIRALISIETPDRFENPKSKGLIITGADE
;
A
#
# COMPACT_ATOMS: atom_id res chain seq x y z
N MET A 1 12.00 4.15 23.09
CA MET A 1 10.79 4.29 22.24
C MET A 1 10.00 5.46 22.79
N TRP A 2 9.54 6.36 21.92
CA TRP A 2 8.80 7.57 22.31
C TRP A 2 7.58 7.74 21.41
N GLU A 3 6.57 8.44 21.91
CA GLU A 3 5.34 8.76 21.18
C GLU A 3 4.80 10.12 21.60
N VAL A 4 3.98 10.73 20.75
CA VAL A 4 3.24 11.94 21.12
C VAL A 4 1.95 11.52 21.80
N SER A 5 1.81 11.76 23.09
CA SER A 5 0.63 11.30 23.83
C SER A 5 -0.61 12.17 23.58
N SER A 6 -0.42 13.48 23.54
CA SER A 6 -1.51 14.45 23.41
C SER A 6 -1.01 15.77 22.84
N LEU A 7 -1.91 16.51 22.21
CA LEU A 7 -1.67 17.87 21.74
C LEU A 7 -2.83 18.73 22.25
N ALA A 8 -2.50 19.87 22.84
CA ALA A 8 -3.45 20.79 23.43
C ALA A 8 -3.22 22.20 22.90
N LEU A 9 -4.30 22.88 22.56
CA LEU A 9 -4.32 24.30 22.25
C LEU A 9 -5.17 25.00 23.29
N ASN A 10 -4.58 25.99 23.95
CA ASN A 10 -5.28 26.90 24.83
C ASN A 10 -5.51 28.21 24.06
N SER A 11 -6.78 28.58 23.87
CA SER A 11 -7.17 29.81 23.19
C SER A 11 -8.11 30.58 24.11
N ASP A 12 -7.59 31.58 24.84
CA ASP A 12 -8.20 32.61 25.72
C ASP A 12 -9.42 32.25 26.62
N ASN A 13 -10.35 31.42 26.17
CA ASN A 13 -11.52 30.94 26.89
C ASN A 13 -11.89 29.47 26.59
N SER A 14 -11.13 28.78 25.73
CA SER A 14 -11.37 27.40 25.33
C SER A 14 -10.09 26.58 25.26
N ASP A 15 -10.13 25.42 25.92
CA ASP A 15 -9.10 24.38 25.80
C ASP A 15 -9.55 23.34 24.76
N TYR A 16 -8.77 23.21 23.70
CA TYR A 16 -8.93 22.16 22.70
C TYR A 16 -7.87 21.08 22.93
N SER A 17 -8.27 19.82 22.94
CA SER A 17 -7.32 18.70 23.08
C SER A 17 -7.61 17.59 22.08
N THR A 18 -6.56 16.86 21.71
CA THR A 18 -6.66 15.58 21.00
C THR A 18 -6.04 14.47 21.84
N LEU A 19 -6.66 13.29 21.77
CA LEU A 19 -6.24 12.08 22.47
C LEU A 19 -5.80 11.04 21.43
N ASN A 20 -4.70 10.34 21.74
CA ASN A 20 -4.17 9.19 21.00
C ASN A 20 -3.48 9.51 19.66
N LEU A 21 -2.44 10.33 19.71
CA LEU A 21 -1.50 10.54 18.61
C LEU A 21 -0.44 9.41 18.60
N ALA A 22 -0.88 8.16 18.51
CA ALA A 22 0.00 7.00 18.67
C ALA A 22 0.89 6.75 17.42
N ASP A 23 1.90 7.59 17.24
CA ASP A 23 3.04 7.33 16.37
C ASP A 23 4.20 6.86 17.28
N THR A 24 4.39 5.53 17.36
CA THR A 24 5.44 4.92 18.18
C THR A 24 6.76 4.88 17.41
N ILE A 25 7.75 5.65 17.85
CA ILE A 25 9.04 5.80 17.16
C ILE A 25 10.18 5.23 18.03
N GLY A 26 11.20 4.66 17.37
CA GLY A 26 12.43 4.22 18.03
C GLY A 26 13.16 5.36 18.72
N THR A 27 13.87 5.07 19.81
CA THR A 27 14.88 6.01 20.33
C THR A 27 16.03 6.07 19.33
N GLY A 28 16.52 7.27 19.02
CA GLY A 28 17.60 7.45 18.03
C GLY A 28 17.15 7.92 16.64
N PHE A 29 15.85 8.24 16.48
CA PHE A 29 15.28 8.70 15.21
C PHE A 29 14.43 9.95 15.43
N SER A 30 14.50 10.85 14.46
CA SER A 30 13.58 11.99 14.36
C SER A 30 12.32 11.58 13.61
N PHE A 31 11.17 12.12 13.97
CA PHE A 31 9.94 11.94 13.20
C PHE A 31 9.74 13.11 12.27
N SER A 32 9.52 12.85 10.99
CA SER A 32 9.33 13.85 9.94
C SER A 32 8.01 13.63 9.21
N CYS A 33 7.30 14.71 8.89
CA CYS A 33 6.08 14.62 8.11
C CYS A 33 5.85 15.87 7.26
N SER A 34 5.43 15.66 6.00
CA SER A 34 5.22 16.72 5.01
C SER A 34 3.77 17.21 4.90
N SER A 35 2.82 16.61 5.59
CA SER A 35 1.49 17.20 5.78
C SER A 35 0.77 16.38 6.82
N LYS A 36 0.39 17.00 7.93
CA LYS A 36 -0.40 16.33 8.96
C LYS A 36 -1.46 17.29 9.47
N LEU A 37 -2.68 16.80 9.44
CA LEU A 37 -3.84 17.48 9.99
C LEU A 37 -4.19 16.83 11.32
N TYR A 38 -4.21 17.63 12.38
CA TYR A 38 -4.70 17.24 13.68
C TYR A 38 -5.99 17.98 13.98
N ARG A 39 -7.07 17.22 14.17
CA ARG A 39 -8.36 17.77 14.57
C ARG A 39 -8.46 17.75 16.09
N LEU A 40 -8.61 18.93 16.68
CA LEU A 40 -8.72 19.15 18.11
C LEU A 40 -10.18 19.43 18.47
N TYR A 41 -10.65 18.86 19.57
CA TYR A 41 -12.01 19.03 20.04
C TYR A 41 -12.03 19.85 21.32
N LEU A 42 -13.07 20.66 21.50
CA LEU A 42 -13.30 21.37 22.75
C LEU A 42 -13.50 20.40 23.90
N ASN A 43 -12.82 20.66 25.01
CA ASN A 43 -12.95 19.89 26.25
C ASN A 43 -14.34 20.08 26.91
N ASN A 44 -15.09 21.13 26.53
CA ASN A 44 -16.45 21.36 27.00
C ASN A 44 -17.48 20.58 26.18
N ASN A 45 -17.78 19.36 26.64
CA ASN A 45 -18.98 18.55 26.36
C ASN A 45 -19.64 18.76 24.97
N ARG A 46 -19.12 18.04 23.96
CA ARG A 46 -19.80 17.73 22.69
C ARG A 46 -20.34 18.93 21.88
N SER A 47 -19.78 20.12 22.05
CA SER A 47 -19.96 21.19 21.07
C SER A 47 -19.23 20.79 19.77
N LEU A 48 -19.90 20.92 18.63
CA LEU A 48 -19.41 20.58 17.28
C LEU A 48 -18.32 21.55 16.77
N GLU A 49 -17.59 22.17 17.68
CA GLU A 49 -16.58 23.14 17.38
C GLU A 49 -15.20 22.46 17.50
N TYR A 50 -14.52 22.44 16.38
CA TYR A 50 -13.24 21.79 16.19
C TYR A 50 -12.25 22.79 15.62
N ALA A 51 -11.00 22.67 16.04
CA ALA A 51 -9.89 23.40 15.46
C ALA A 51 -9.04 22.40 14.66
N ASP A 52 -8.84 22.69 13.37
CA ASP A 52 -7.92 21.92 12.53
C ASP A 52 -6.54 22.58 12.59
N LEU A 53 -5.56 21.85 13.11
CA LEU A 53 -4.17 22.26 13.19
C LEU A 53 -3.41 21.56 12.06
N ILE A 54 -2.89 22.35 11.13
CA ILE A 54 -2.24 21.88 9.91
C ILE A 54 -0.75 22.17 10.00
N PHE A 55 0.06 21.13 9.91
CA PHE A 55 1.51 21.24 9.76
C PHE A 55 1.90 20.89 8.32
N ASP A 56 2.43 21.86 7.57
CA ASP A 56 2.95 21.63 6.22
C ASP A 56 4.30 20.90 6.23
N ARG A 57 5.18 21.19 7.19
CA ARG A 57 6.40 20.39 7.42
C ARG A 57 6.73 20.45 8.89
N PHE A 58 6.87 19.30 9.52
CA PHE A 58 7.39 19.25 10.87
C PHE A 58 8.37 18.11 11.01
N GLN A 59 9.41 18.36 11.80
CA GLN A 59 10.37 17.37 12.22
C GLN A 59 10.57 17.55 13.72
N MET A 60 10.47 16.47 14.49
CA MET A 60 10.62 16.51 15.94
C MET A 60 11.40 15.29 16.41
N GLN A 61 12.23 15.51 17.43
CA GLN A 61 12.97 14.46 18.09
C GLN A 61 13.05 14.80 19.58
N PRO A 62 12.22 14.18 20.43
CA PRO A 62 12.40 14.27 21.87
C PRO A 62 13.50 13.31 22.33
N PHE A 63 14.10 13.60 23.48
CA PHE A 63 15.14 12.76 24.11
C PHE A 63 16.40 12.59 23.24
N VAL A 64 16.89 13.70 22.70
CA VAL A 64 18.16 13.77 21.95
C VAL A 64 19.33 13.47 22.90
N ASP A 65 20.27 12.63 22.46
CA ASP A 65 21.46 12.32 23.24
C ASP A 65 22.31 13.59 23.43
N PRO A 66 22.80 13.88 24.66
CA PRO A 66 23.55 15.10 24.95
C PRO A 66 24.90 15.18 24.24
N LYS A 67 25.33 14.10 23.57
CA LYS A 67 26.55 14.03 22.76
C LYS A 67 26.32 14.38 21.29
N SER A 68 25.06 14.49 20.85
CA SER A 68 24.72 14.86 19.48
C SER A 68 24.80 16.38 19.29
N GLU A 69 25.22 16.83 18.10
CA GLU A 69 25.55 18.22 17.81
C GLU A 69 24.33 19.13 17.56
N ASN A 70 23.28 19.07 18.39
CA ASN A 70 22.01 19.80 18.16
C ASN A 70 21.39 19.53 16.77
N ILE A 71 21.75 18.42 16.13
CA ILE A 71 21.24 17.99 14.84
C ILE A 71 20.20 16.89 15.05
N PHE A 72 19.21 16.86 14.17
CA PHE A 72 18.28 15.74 14.11
C PHE A 72 19.01 14.50 13.60
N GLU A 73 18.73 13.36 14.22
CA GLU A 73 19.16 12.05 13.71
C GLU A 73 18.30 11.63 12.52
N GLU A 74 18.56 10.43 12.00
CA GLU A 74 17.84 9.86 10.86
C GLU A 74 16.32 10.00 11.03
N SER A 75 15.65 10.42 9.95
CA SER A 75 14.24 10.73 9.95
C SER A 75 13.39 9.50 9.61
N TYR A 76 12.39 9.24 10.44
CA TYR A 76 11.28 8.34 10.17
C TYR A 76 10.10 9.15 9.64
N ASP A 77 9.73 8.92 8.38
CA ASP A 77 8.65 9.67 7.74
C ASP A 77 7.28 9.06 8.00
N CYS A 78 6.27 9.92 8.19
CA CYS A 78 4.86 9.53 8.36
C CYS A 78 4.21 8.91 7.09
N ALA A 79 4.94 8.82 5.98
CA ALA A 79 4.42 8.38 4.69
C ALA A 79 4.29 6.85 4.64
N VAL A 80 3.09 6.36 4.30
CA VAL A 80 2.86 4.92 4.09
C VAL A 80 2.96 4.61 2.61
N TRP A 81 4.07 3.97 2.22
CA TRP A 81 4.31 3.57 0.83
C TRP A 81 3.46 2.34 0.44
N PHE A 82 3.27 1.42 1.39
CA PHE A 82 2.50 0.19 1.23
C PHE A 82 1.31 0.18 2.18
N THR A 83 0.17 0.67 1.70
CA THR A 83 -1.09 0.53 2.44
C THR A 83 -1.70 -0.85 2.21
N LEU A 84 -2.50 -1.33 3.17
CA LEU A 84 -3.27 -2.56 3.06
C LEU A 84 -4.00 -2.74 1.70
N PRO A 85 -4.73 -1.74 1.17
CA PRO A 85 -5.40 -1.88 -0.12
C PRO A 85 -4.42 -1.99 -1.30
N ILE A 86 -3.29 -1.27 -1.27
CA ILE A 86 -2.27 -1.36 -2.34
C ILE A 86 -1.66 -2.77 -2.36
N PHE A 87 -1.32 -3.33 -1.20
CA PHE A 87 -0.73 -4.66 -1.13
C PHE A 87 -1.72 -5.76 -1.53
N SER A 88 -2.97 -5.66 -1.07
CA SER A 88 -4.03 -6.61 -1.43
C SER A 88 -4.35 -6.58 -2.94
N SER A 89 -4.44 -5.39 -3.53
CA SER A 89 -4.69 -5.25 -4.98
C SER A 89 -3.53 -5.74 -5.84
N LEU A 90 -2.28 -5.49 -5.43
CA LEU A 90 -1.10 -5.97 -6.14
C LEU A 90 -1.07 -7.50 -6.24
N ILE A 91 -1.44 -8.22 -5.17
CA ILE A 91 -1.51 -9.69 -5.17
C ILE A 91 -2.59 -10.17 -6.15
N ILE A 92 -3.77 -9.53 -6.14
CA ILE A 92 -4.88 -9.90 -7.04
C ILE A 92 -4.50 -9.66 -8.50
N ILE A 93 -3.88 -8.52 -8.81
CA ILE A 93 -3.41 -8.19 -10.17
C ILE A 93 -2.38 -9.21 -10.63
N LEU A 94 -1.41 -9.58 -9.77
CA LEU A 94 -0.40 -10.58 -10.10
C LEU A 94 -1.02 -11.94 -10.41
N LEU A 95 -2.02 -12.37 -9.64
CA LEU A 95 -2.77 -13.60 -9.89
C LEU A 95 -3.51 -13.57 -11.23
N LEU A 96 -4.16 -12.45 -11.56
CA LEU A 96 -4.85 -12.28 -12.85
C LEU A 96 -3.87 -12.31 -14.02
N VAL A 97 -2.72 -11.66 -13.90
CA VAL A 97 -1.65 -11.69 -14.91
C VAL A 97 -1.14 -13.11 -15.12
N LEU A 98 -1.00 -13.91 -14.06
CA LEU A 98 -0.56 -15.30 -14.17
C LEU A 98 -1.57 -16.17 -14.93
N ILE A 99 -2.87 -16.05 -14.61
CA ILE A 99 -3.92 -16.80 -15.32
C ILE A 99 -4.02 -16.36 -16.78
N LEU A 100 -3.95 -15.05 -17.04
CA LEU A 100 -3.92 -14.50 -18.40
C LEU A 100 -2.72 -15.03 -19.19
N PHE A 101 -1.53 -15.06 -18.57
CA PHE A 101 -0.32 -15.58 -19.21
C PHE A 101 -0.49 -17.05 -19.59
N ILE A 102 -1.03 -17.88 -18.71
CA ILE A 102 -1.32 -19.29 -19.02
C ILE A 102 -2.32 -19.40 -20.19
N GLY A 103 -3.38 -18.59 -20.18
CA GLY A 103 -4.38 -18.56 -21.25
C GLY A 103 -3.78 -18.17 -22.60
N ILE A 104 -2.94 -17.13 -22.64
CA ILE A 104 -2.24 -16.70 -23.86
C ILE A 104 -1.29 -17.79 -24.36
N ARG A 105 -0.56 -18.47 -23.46
CA ARG A 105 0.35 -19.56 -23.84
C ARG A 105 -0.40 -20.73 -24.44
N ALA A 106 -1.58 -21.07 -23.92
CA ALA A 106 -2.44 -22.10 -24.48
C ALA A 106 -2.95 -21.74 -25.89
N LEU A 107 -3.34 -20.47 -26.10
CA LEU A 107 -3.76 -19.99 -27.42
C LEU A 107 -2.64 -20.02 -28.47
N ILE A 108 -1.42 -19.65 -28.08
CA ILE A 108 -0.25 -19.71 -28.97
C ILE A 108 0.09 -21.16 -29.34
N SER A 109 -0.22 -22.13 -28.48
CA SER A 109 0.06 -23.55 -28.71
C SER A 109 -0.93 -24.25 -29.64
N ILE A 110 -1.97 -23.57 -30.13
CA ILE A 110 -2.89 -24.17 -31.11
C ILE A 110 -2.21 -24.21 -32.47
N GLU A 111 -1.79 -25.41 -32.87
CA GLU A 111 -1.38 -25.70 -34.24
C GLU A 111 -2.59 -26.19 -35.04
N THR A 112 -2.77 -25.63 -36.24
CA THR A 112 -3.77 -26.12 -37.19
C THR A 112 -3.35 -27.48 -37.74
N PRO A 113 -4.25 -28.46 -37.85
CA PRO A 113 -3.90 -29.76 -38.41
C PRO A 113 -3.42 -29.61 -39.85
N ASP A 114 -2.20 -30.08 -40.12
CA ASP A 114 -1.48 -29.94 -41.40
C ASP A 114 -2.20 -30.61 -42.58
N ARG A 115 -2.99 -31.66 -42.31
CA ARG A 115 -3.70 -32.40 -43.35
C ARG A 115 -5.11 -32.70 -42.91
N PHE A 116 -6.07 -32.16 -43.64
CA PHE A 116 -7.44 -32.64 -43.59
C PHE A 116 -7.48 -34.05 -44.18
N GLU A 117 -7.57 -35.08 -43.32
CA GLU A 117 -7.87 -36.42 -43.80
C GLU A 117 -9.27 -36.42 -44.41
N ASN A 118 -9.33 -36.44 -45.74
CA ASN A 118 -10.57 -36.51 -46.49
C ASN A 118 -11.22 -37.89 -46.22
N PRO A 119 -12.45 -37.99 -45.69
CA PRO A 119 -13.07 -39.26 -45.30
C PRO A 119 -13.38 -40.23 -46.46
N LYS A 120 -12.96 -39.91 -47.70
CA LYS A 120 -13.35 -40.65 -48.92
C LYS A 120 -12.30 -41.63 -49.47
N SER A 121 -11.21 -41.95 -48.75
CA SER A 121 -10.20 -42.90 -49.27
C SER A 121 -9.80 -44.05 -48.35
N LYS A 122 -10.57 -44.39 -47.30
CA LYS A 122 -10.44 -45.71 -46.68
C LYS A 122 -11.20 -46.74 -47.51
N GLY A 123 -10.53 -47.22 -48.54
CA GLY A 123 -11.05 -48.22 -49.48
C GLY A 123 -10.11 -48.50 -50.65
N LEU A 124 -8.85 -48.84 -50.39
CA LEU A 124 -8.07 -49.67 -51.32
C LEU A 124 -7.40 -50.79 -50.51
N ILE A 125 -8.16 -51.86 -50.31
CA ILE A 125 -7.58 -53.18 -50.13
C ILE A 125 -7.21 -53.63 -51.54
N ILE A 126 -5.94 -53.57 -51.88
CA ILE A 126 -5.42 -54.19 -53.10
C ILE A 126 -5.25 -55.68 -52.77
N THR A 127 -6.34 -56.44 -52.87
CA THR A 127 -6.22 -57.88 -53.17
C THR A 127 -6.05 -57.97 -54.68
N GLY A 128 -4.81 -57.88 -55.15
CA GLY A 128 -4.46 -58.38 -56.48
C GLY A 128 -4.55 -59.90 -56.41
N ALA A 129 -5.60 -60.45 -57.01
CA ALA A 129 -5.88 -61.87 -57.05
C ALA A 129 -6.23 -62.23 -58.50
N ASP A 130 -5.27 -62.13 -59.40
CA ASP A 130 -5.50 -62.44 -60.81
C ASP A 130 -4.18 -62.84 -61.49
N GLU A 131 -4.03 -64.15 -61.70
CA GLU A 131 -3.19 -64.91 -62.66
C GLU A 131 -1.65 -64.87 -62.59
#